data_AF-A0A9P5TGU6-F1
#
_entry.id   AF-A0A9P5TGU6-F1
#
_cell.length_a   1.000
_cell.length_b   1.000
_cell.length_c   1.000
_cell.angle_alpha   90.00
_cell.angle_beta   90.00
_cell.angle_gamma   90.00
#
_symmetry.space_group_name_H-M   'P 1'
#
loop_
_entity.id
_entity.type
_entity.pdbx_description
1 polymer ?
#
loop_
_entity_poly.entity_id
_entity_poly.type
_entity_poly.pdbx_seq_one_letter_code
_entity_poly.pdbx_strand_id
1 'polypeptide(L)'
;MSTTAAPTLTYNAQERVLCYHGPLIYEAKVLKTKNFDETSTSTGVVGPHYLVHYKGWKQTWDEWVPASRLLKHSEANLGLQKTLLQQNQATTTTQSGSASSKVHNRSTAGANKDSISTRAGARKDGTRGTKRAREEDESTKKIDMKLNVPEVLKAVLVDDWEAVTKNQQLVTLPREPHVRDVLSGFAEYVRTTKPAHLKEPSLVIQTVVDGLQVYFDRALGSNLLYRFERVQYAGVRREHWTGPHVIVGTEKEMSLIYGAEHLLRMLVTLPQMIAATTIDPDSVVLIRDYTNELLNYMAKEKDRIFQRQYENAPPEYQNVIRS
;
A
#
# COMPACT_ATOMS: atom_id res chain seq x y z
N MET A 1 52.97 -9.94 -14.78
CA MET A 1 51.91 -10.88 -14.38
C MET A 1 51.16 -10.25 -13.22
N SER A 2 50.05 -9.56 -13.49
CA SER A 2 49.22 -8.95 -12.45
C SER A 2 48.30 -10.01 -11.88
N THR A 3 48.53 -10.40 -10.64
CA THR A 3 47.67 -11.30 -9.87
C THR A 3 46.36 -10.57 -9.55
N THR A 4 45.28 -10.95 -10.24
CA THR A 4 43.92 -10.53 -9.92
C THR A 4 43.53 -11.19 -8.59
N ALA A 5 43.62 -10.44 -7.49
CA ALA A 5 43.15 -10.91 -6.20
C ALA A 5 41.63 -11.17 -6.29
N ALA A 6 41.20 -12.39 -5.98
CA ALA A 6 39.79 -12.73 -5.91
C ALA A 6 39.10 -11.83 -4.86
N PRO A 7 37.89 -11.31 -5.15
CA PRO A 7 37.18 -10.45 -4.21
C PRO A 7 36.90 -11.22 -2.93
N THR A 8 37.43 -10.73 -1.81
CA THR A 8 37.29 -11.34 -0.50
C THR A 8 35.85 -11.19 -0.02
N LEU A 9 35.11 -12.30 0.01
CA LEU A 9 33.80 -12.36 0.63
C LEU A 9 33.94 -12.07 2.14
N THR A 10 33.22 -11.05 2.60
CA THR A 10 33.27 -10.54 3.99
C THR A 10 32.53 -11.46 4.97
N TYR A 11 31.53 -12.19 4.48
CA TYR A 11 30.67 -13.10 5.26
C TYR A 11 30.57 -14.46 4.58
N ASN A 12 30.46 -15.53 5.36
CA ASN A 12 30.36 -16.89 4.84
C ASN A 12 28.91 -17.37 4.75
N ALA A 13 28.66 -18.35 3.89
CA ALA A 13 27.37 -19.05 3.90
C ALA A 13 27.14 -19.75 5.25
N GLN A 14 25.90 -19.78 5.70
CA GLN A 14 25.44 -20.24 7.01
C GLN A 14 25.89 -19.38 8.21
N GLU A 15 26.62 -18.29 8.00
CA GLU A 15 27.03 -17.37 9.06
C GLU A 15 25.83 -16.59 9.62
N ARG A 16 25.84 -16.38 10.93
CA ARG A 16 24.83 -15.63 11.66
C ARG A 16 25.24 -14.15 11.69
N VAL A 17 24.38 -13.30 11.17
CA VAL A 17 24.67 -11.88 10.94
C VAL A 17 23.53 -11.01 11.43
N LEU A 18 23.82 -9.73 11.59
CA LEU A 18 22.82 -8.69 11.83
C LEU A 18 22.61 -7.93 10.53
N CYS A 19 21.37 -7.82 10.07
CA CYS A 19 21.04 -7.22 8.79
C CYS A 19 20.08 -6.04 8.98
N TYR A 20 20.41 -4.91 8.37
CA TYR A 20 19.51 -3.77 8.29
C TYR A 20 18.31 -4.10 7.42
N HIS A 21 17.10 -3.82 7.89
CA HIS A 21 15.88 -3.79 7.08
C HIS A 21 15.08 -2.54 7.48
N GLY A 22 15.05 -1.56 6.58
CA GLY A 22 14.65 -0.19 6.92
C GLY A 22 15.61 0.45 7.94
N PRO A 23 15.11 1.19 8.95
CA PRO A 23 15.95 1.85 9.95
C PRO A 23 16.43 0.91 11.08
N LEU A 24 15.94 -0.34 11.11
CA LEU A 24 16.21 -1.30 12.18
C LEU A 24 17.13 -2.42 11.73
N ILE A 25 17.77 -3.04 12.72
CA ILE A 25 18.67 -4.18 12.53
C ILE A 25 17.96 -5.44 13.04
N TYR A 26 17.97 -6.50 12.24
CA TYR A 26 17.39 -7.80 12.58
C TYR A 26 18.43 -8.91 12.55
N GLU A 27 18.20 -9.95 13.34
CA GLU A 27 19.02 -11.15 13.30
C GLU A 27 18.70 -11.96 12.03
N ALA A 28 19.73 -12.29 11.26
CA ALA A 28 19.59 -13.00 10.00
C ALA A 28 20.68 -14.07 9.84
N LYS A 29 20.48 -14.96 8.87
CA LYS A 29 21.44 -15.98 8.47
C LYS A 29 21.75 -15.83 6.99
N VAL A 30 23.04 -15.84 6.64
CA VAL A 30 23.47 -15.86 5.24
C VAL A 30 23.20 -17.25 4.69
N LEU A 31 22.37 -17.35 3.65
CA LEU A 31 22.08 -18.61 2.97
C LEU A 31 23.08 -18.88 1.84
N LYS A 32 23.32 -17.87 0.99
CA LYS A 32 24.19 -17.95 -0.19
C LYS A 32 25.01 -16.68 -0.34
N THR A 33 26.18 -16.81 -0.95
CA THR A 33 27.07 -15.70 -1.29
C THR A 33 27.31 -15.71 -2.80
N LYS A 34 27.26 -14.54 -3.44
CA LYS A 34 27.52 -14.41 -4.86
C LYS A 34 28.11 -13.03 -5.14
N ASN A 35 29.14 -12.97 -5.98
CA ASN A 35 29.64 -11.69 -6.49
C ASN A 35 28.84 -11.32 -7.74
N PHE A 36 28.30 -10.10 -7.77
CA PHE A 36 27.56 -9.61 -8.93
C PHE A 36 28.50 -8.74 -9.76
N ASP A 37 28.76 -9.17 -11.00
CA ASP A 37 29.71 -8.52 -11.91
C ASP A 37 29.08 -7.34 -12.70
N GLU A 38 27.74 -7.28 -12.74
CA GLU A 38 26.95 -6.20 -13.35
C GLU A 38 25.93 -5.63 -12.36
N THR A 39 25.46 -4.40 -12.58
CA THR A 39 24.45 -3.71 -11.75
C THR A 39 23.12 -4.46 -11.80
N SER A 40 22.95 -5.41 -10.87
CA SER A 40 21.76 -6.25 -10.80
C SER A 40 20.52 -5.43 -10.43
N THR A 41 19.41 -5.72 -11.12
CA THR A 41 18.10 -5.02 -11.08
C THR A 41 17.49 -4.93 -9.67
N SER A 42 17.96 -5.74 -8.71
CA SER A 42 17.41 -5.78 -7.34
C SER A 42 18.12 -4.89 -6.33
N THR A 43 19.40 -4.55 -6.52
CA THR A 43 20.21 -3.84 -5.50
C THR A 43 20.97 -2.64 -6.04
N GLY A 44 21.13 -2.52 -7.37
CA GLY A 44 21.76 -1.35 -8.01
C GLY A 44 23.25 -1.17 -7.73
N VAL A 45 23.89 -2.12 -7.06
CA VAL A 45 25.32 -2.07 -6.67
C VAL A 45 26.03 -3.31 -7.21
N VAL A 46 27.27 -3.15 -7.68
CA VAL A 46 28.15 -4.26 -8.08
C VAL A 46 28.97 -4.76 -6.89
N GLY A 47 29.37 -6.03 -6.90
CA GLY A 47 30.21 -6.62 -5.85
C GLY A 47 29.52 -7.69 -5.00
N PRO A 48 30.00 -7.96 -3.78
CA PRO A 48 29.60 -9.14 -3.01
C PRO A 48 28.19 -8.98 -2.43
N HIS A 49 27.30 -9.89 -2.82
CA HIS A 49 25.92 -9.98 -2.36
C HIS A 49 25.68 -11.27 -1.58
N TYR A 50 24.77 -11.17 -0.62
CA TYR A 50 24.45 -12.23 0.32
C TYR A 50 22.95 -12.42 0.36
N LEU A 51 22.49 -13.64 0.10
CA LEU A 51 21.09 -14.00 0.30
C LEU A 51 20.87 -14.20 1.79
N VAL A 52 20.01 -13.39 2.40
CA VAL A 52 19.75 -13.46 3.84
C VAL A 52 18.35 -13.94 4.16
N HIS A 53 18.25 -14.74 5.22
CA HIS A 53 16.99 -15.15 5.83
C HIS A 53 16.87 -14.57 7.24
N TYR A 54 15.82 -13.81 7.48
CA TYR A 54 15.57 -13.19 8.78
C TYR A 54 14.98 -14.19 9.79
N LYS A 55 15.49 -14.18 11.02
CA LYS A 55 15.04 -15.08 12.06
C LYS A 55 13.57 -14.84 12.40
N GLY A 56 12.74 -15.86 12.22
CA GLY A 56 11.30 -15.82 12.52
C GLY A 56 10.44 -15.22 11.40
N TRP A 57 11.03 -14.91 10.24
CA TRP A 57 10.30 -14.39 9.08
C TRP A 57 10.01 -15.53 8.09
N LYS A 58 9.02 -15.34 7.21
CA LYS A 58 8.72 -16.32 6.14
C LYS A 58 9.80 -16.26 5.05
N GLN A 59 10.08 -17.38 4.39
CA GLN A 59 11.07 -17.46 3.29
C GLN A 59 10.77 -16.52 2.11
N THR A 60 9.51 -16.10 1.95
CA THR A 60 9.12 -15.09 0.94
C THR A 60 9.77 -13.72 1.15
N TRP A 61 10.39 -13.49 2.32
CA TRP A 61 11.12 -12.27 2.67
C TRP A 61 12.63 -12.39 2.50
N ASP A 62 13.12 -13.51 1.97
CA ASP A 62 14.55 -13.70 1.72
C ASP A 62 14.99 -12.76 0.58
N GLU A 63 15.99 -11.93 0.84
CA GLU A 63 16.48 -10.93 -0.11
C GLU A 63 18.00 -11.01 -0.31
N TRP A 64 18.47 -10.65 -1.51
CA TRP A 64 19.89 -10.44 -1.77
C TRP A 64 20.27 -9.04 -1.30
N VAL A 65 21.22 -8.95 -0.38
CA VAL A 65 21.69 -7.68 0.16
C VAL A 65 23.20 -7.50 -0.06
N PRO A 66 23.68 -6.26 -0.29
CA PRO A 66 25.10 -5.97 -0.33
C PRO A 66 25.73 -6.06 1.06
N ALA A 67 27.06 -6.19 1.12
CA ALA A 67 27.82 -6.24 2.38
C ALA A 67 27.53 -5.06 3.33
N SER A 68 27.19 -3.87 2.80
CA SER A 68 26.91 -2.65 3.57
C SER A 68 25.66 -2.75 4.46
N ARG A 69 24.71 -3.63 4.15
CA ARG A 69 23.53 -3.89 4.99
C ARG A 69 23.78 -4.96 6.05
N LEU A 70 24.95 -5.58 6.06
CA LEU A 70 25.31 -6.65 7.00
C LEU A 70 26.33 -6.18 8.02
N LEU A 71 26.12 -6.64 9.24
CA LEU A 71 26.98 -6.45 10.39
C LEU A 71 27.30 -7.80 10.99
N LYS A 72 28.54 -7.99 11.46
CA LYS A 72 28.92 -9.18 12.23
C LYS A 72 28.11 -9.25 13.51
N HIS A 73 27.82 -10.47 13.95
CA HIS A 73 27.16 -10.71 15.22
C HIS A 73 28.13 -10.49 16.39
N SER A 74 28.35 -9.23 16.75
CA SER A 74 29.21 -8.78 17.86
C SER A 74 28.38 -8.07 18.93
N GLU A 75 28.90 -8.03 20.17
CA GLU A 75 28.23 -7.32 21.28
C GLU A 75 28.02 -5.83 20.99
N ALA A 76 28.96 -5.19 20.30
CA ALA A 76 28.83 -3.80 19.87
C ALA A 76 27.65 -3.59 18.91
N ASN A 77 27.48 -4.49 17.93
CA ASN A 77 26.39 -4.40 16.95
C ASN A 77 25.04 -4.80 17.54
N LEU A 78 25.02 -5.70 18.54
CA LEU A 78 23.83 -5.98 19.35
C LEU A 78 23.44 -4.78 20.23
N GLY A 79 24.44 -4.06 20.75
CA GLY A 79 24.25 -2.76 21.40
C GLY A 79 23.60 -1.76 20.45
N LEU A 80 24.12 -1.64 19.22
CA LEU A 80 23.54 -0.78 18.19
C LEU A 80 22.09 -1.16 17.85
N GLN A 81 21.79 -2.45 17.72
CA GLN A 81 20.42 -2.93 17.53
C GLN A 81 19.50 -2.47 18.67
N LYS A 82 19.92 -2.62 19.93
CA LYS A 82 19.15 -2.16 21.11
C LYS A 82 18.98 -0.64 21.11
N THR A 83 20.04 0.11 20.81
CA THR A 83 19.99 1.57 20.73
C THR A 83 19.04 2.05 19.65
N LEU A 84 19.07 1.44 18.46
CA LEU A 84 18.15 1.80 17.36
C LEU A 84 16.70 1.45 17.71
N LEU A 85 16.45 0.33 18.38
CA LEU A 85 15.12 -0.01 18.89
C LEU A 85 14.64 1.00 19.95
N GLN A 86 15.53 1.44 20.85
CA GLN A 86 15.20 2.40 21.90
C GLN A 86 15.03 3.82 21.35
N GLN A 87 15.86 4.25 20.40
CA GLN A 87 15.73 5.53 19.71
C GLN A 87 14.43 5.57 18.92
N ASN A 88 14.11 4.51 18.17
CA ASN A 88 12.85 4.43 17.44
C ASN A 88 11.65 4.48 18.40
N GLN A 89 11.77 3.95 19.62
CA GLN A 89 10.75 4.09 20.68
C GLN A 89 10.70 5.52 21.28
N ALA A 90 11.85 6.18 21.48
CA ALA A 90 11.96 7.51 22.08
C ALA A 90 11.52 8.64 21.13
N THR A 91 11.76 8.51 19.81
CA THR A 91 11.27 9.47 18.81
C THR A 91 9.74 9.45 18.71
N THR A 92 9.10 8.32 19.02
CA THR A 92 7.64 8.24 19.21
C THR A 92 7.14 8.92 20.49
N THR A 93 7.98 9.15 21.50
CA THR A 93 7.54 9.69 22.82
C THR A 93 7.72 11.21 22.98
N THR A 94 8.57 11.87 22.18
CA THR A 94 8.85 13.31 22.33
C THR A 94 7.95 14.24 21.51
N GLN A 95 7.01 13.71 20.72
CA GLN A 95 6.03 14.53 19.97
C GLN A 95 4.64 14.63 20.60
N SER A 96 4.37 13.96 21.74
CA SER A 96 3.04 13.89 22.36
C SER A 96 2.87 14.73 23.64
N GLY A 97 3.70 15.76 23.85
CA GLY A 97 3.77 16.46 25.14
C GLY A 97 3.82 17.99 25.12
N SER A 98 2.95 18.68 24.36
CA SER A 98 2.63 20.09 24.67
C SER A 98 1.32 20.57 24.02
N ALA A 99 0.22 20.59 24.78
CA ALA A 99 -0.77 21.68 24.84
C ALA A 99 -2.09 21.20 25.44
N SER A 100 -2.27 21.37 26.76
CA SER A 100 -3.56 21.76 27.30
C SER A 100 -3.37 22.42 28.66
N SER A 101 -3.27 23.75 28.67
CA SER A 101 -3.60 24.56 29.84
C SER A 101 -4.69 25.54 29.43
N LYS A 102 -5.94 25.14 29.65
CA LYS A 102 -7.07 26.07 29.64
C LYS A 102 -7.06 26.85 30.95
N VAL A 103 -6.89 28.15 30.79
CA VAL A 103 -7.06 29.27 31.71
C VAL A 103 -8.21 29.07 32.71
N HIS A 104 -7.96 29.32 34.00
CA HIS A 104 -8.92 29.93 34.92
C HIS A 104 -8.19 30.89 35.86
N ASN A 105 -8.53 32.18 35.71
CA ASN A 105 -8.12 33.25 36.60
C ASN A 105 -9.22 33.42 37.66
N ARG A 106 -8.89 33.24 38.95
CA ARG A 106 -9.52 34.02 40.04
C ARG A 106 -8.67 33.96 41.29
N SER A 107 -8.62 35.13 41.90
CA SER A 107 -7.74 35.63 42.94
C SER A 107 -8.13 35.24 44.36
N THR A 108 -7.21 35.61 45.28
CA THR A 108 -7.34 35.94 46.71
C THR A 108 -7.21 34.84 47.77
N ALA A 109 -6.08 34.94 48.48
CA ALA A 109 -5.92 35.04 49.94
C ALA A 109 -6.08 33.80 50.83
N GLY A 110 -5.07 33.57 51.68
CA GLY A 110 -5.30 33.21 53.09
C GLY A 110 -4.65 31.92 53.62
N ALA A 111 -3.48 32.09 54.25
CA ALA A 111 -3.09 31.58 55.58
C ALA A 111 -3.10 30.06 55.93
N ASN A 112 -1.96 29.63 56.50
CA ASN A 112 -1.75 28.61 57.57
C ASN A 112 -2.28 27.17 57.32
N LYS A 113 -1.63 26.07 57.74
CA LYS A 113 -0.81 25.81 58.93
C LYS A 113 -0.09 24.45 58.82
N ASP A 114 0.90 24.29 59.68
CA ASP A 114 1.78 23.15 59.98
C ASP A 114 1.19 21.73 60.08
N SER A 115 2.01 20.71 59.75
CA SER A 115 2.30 19.52 60.59
C SER A 115 3.31 18.59 59.86
N ILE A 116 4.57 18.51 60.29
CA ILE A 116 5.16 17.47 61.18
C ILE A 116 5.02 16.05 60.59
N SER A 117 6.05 15.54 59.91
CA SER A 117 7.16 14.72 60.42
C SER A 117 6.80 13.24 60.68
N THR A 118 7.40 12.30 59.94
CA THR A 118 8.46 11.39 60.43
C THR A 118 8.64 10.13 59.55
N ARG A 119 9.93 9.75 59.43
CA ARG A 119 10.50 8.38 59.36
C ARG A 119 10.49 7.58 58.04
N ALA A 120 11.67 7.65 57.40
CA ALA A 120 12.59 6.55 57.10
C ALA A 120 12.08 5.09 57.20
N GLY A 121 12.28 4.34 56.11
CA GLY A 121 12.18 2.88 56.08
C GLY A 121 12.71 2.32 54.76
N ALA A 122 13.75 1.49 54.85
CA ALA A 122 14.59 1.03 53.76
C ALA A 122 14.04 -0.20 53.01
N ARG A 123 14.43 -0.29 51.73
CA ARG A 123 14.81 -1.50 50.95
C ARG A 123 13.74 -2.54 50.54
N LYS A 124 13.86 -2.88 49.24
CA LYS A 124 13.91 -4.22 48.61
C LYS A 124 12.67 -4.64 47.81
N ASP A 125 12.87 -4.59 46.50
CA ASP A 125 12.68 -5.68 45.52
C ASP A 125 11.52 -6.65 45.75
N GLY A 126 10.62 -6.73 44.77
CA GLY A 126 9.47 -7.63 44.82
C GLY A 126 8.40 -7.30 43.79
N THR A 127 8.67 -7.70 42.55
CA THR A 127 7.69 -7.93 41.49
C THR A 127 6.34 -8.44 42.01
N ARG A 128 5.28 -7.63 41.84
CA ARG A 128 3.91 -8.16 41.82
C ARG A 128 3.05 -7.36 40.86
N GLY A 129 2.71 -8.03 39.76
CA GLY A 129 2.04 -7.47 38.60
C GLY A 129 0.79 -6.65 38.95
N THR A 130 0.83 -5.39 38.53
CA THR A 130 -0.37 -4.59 38.32
C THR A 130 -0.76 -4.76 36.86
N LYS A 131 -1.69 -5.68 36.64
CA LYS A 131 -2.50 -5.77 35.43
C LYS A 131 -3.25 -4.44 35.30
N ARG A 132 -2.69 -3.45 34.61
CA ARG A 132 -3.37 -2.23 34.21
C ARG A 132 -3.04 -1.90 32.76
N ALA A 133 -4.06 -2.20 31.94
CA ALA A 133 -4.41 -1.54 30.69
C ALA A 133 -3.27 -1.18 29.73
N ARG A 134 -3.22 -1.98 28.66
CA ARG A 134 -2.69 -1.60 27.35
C ARG A 134 -3.54 -0.45 26.79
N GLU A 135 -3.21 0.76 27.19
CA GLU A 135 -3.49 2.04 26.53
C GLU A 135 -2.08 2.61 26.31
N GLU A 136 -1.52 2.86 25.13
CA GLU A 136 -1.99 3.29 23.82
C GLU A 136 -1.01 2.76 22.76
N ASP A 137 -1.52 2.42 21.58
CA ASP A 137 -0.78 2.53 20.30
C ASP A 137 -1.70 3.29 19.32
N GLU A 138 -2.26 4.40 19.80
CA GLU A 138 -3.31 5.19 19.14
C GLU A 138 -2.73 6.40 18.37
N SER A 139 -1.53 6.29 17.78
CA SER A 139 -0.87 7.44 17.13
C SER A 139 -0.37 7.20 15.70
N THR A 140 -0.86 6.15 15.04
CA THR A 140 -1.31 6.31 13.65
C THR A 140 -2.74 5.81 13.58
N LYS A 141 -3.72 6.71 13.73
CA LYS A 141 -5.06 6.47 13.20
C LYS A 141 -4.91 6.36 11.69
N LYS A 142 -4.42 5.21 11.20
CA LYS A 142 -4.64 4.78 9.83
C LYS A 142 -6.14 4.76 9.70
N ILE A 143 -6.68 5.78 9.05
CA ILE A 143 -8.10 5.83 8.79
C ILE A 143 -8.35 4.77 7.76
N ASP A 144 -8.83 3.64 8.26
CA ASP A 144 -9.15 2.48 7.47
C ASP A 144 -10.36 2.81 6.63
N MET A 145 -10.15 2.98 5.32
CA MET A 145 -11.20 3.19 4.35
C MET A 145 -11.96 1.89 4.15
N LYS A 146 -12.90 1.60 5.05
CA LYS A 146 -13.75 0.40 4.95
C LYS A 146 -14.80 0.61 3.86
N LEU A 147 -14.61 -0.09 2.75
CA LEU A 147 -15.59 -0.17 1.67
C LEU A 147 -16.59 -1.30 1.93
N ASN A 148 -17.85 -1.02 1.70
CA ASN A 148 -18.91 -2.02 1.73
C ASN A 148 -19.22 -2.46 0.30
N VAL A 149 -18.57 -3.54 -0.16
CA VAL A 149 -18.80 -4.08 -1.50
C VAL A 149 -20.05 -4.96 -1.48
N PRO A 150 -21.11 -4.63 -2.25
CA PRO A 150 -22.30 -5.47 -2.35
C PRO A 150 -21.98 -6.88 -2.82
N GLU A 151 -22.69 -7.90 -2.29
CA GLU A 151 -22.43 -9.31 -2.60
C GLU A 151 -22.51 -9.63 -4.10
N VAL A 152 -23.42 -8.95 -4.80
CA VAL A 152 -23.57 -9.07 -6.26
C VAL A 152 -22.30 -8.65 -7.00
N LEU A 153 -21.62 -7.60 -6.53
CA LEU A 153 -20.35 -7.15 -7.14
C LEU A 153 -19.18 -8.04 -6.74
N LYS A 154 -19.23 -8.70 -5.57
CA LYS A 154 -18.23 -9.71 -5.22
C LYS A 154 -18.32 -10.92 -6.14
N ALA A 155 -19.54 -11.38 -6.46
CA ALA A 155 -19.75 -12.45 -7.43
C ALA A 155 -19.15 -12.07 -8.79
N VAL A 156 -19.42 -10.85 -9.28
CA VAL A 156 -18.82 -10.33 -10.53
C VAL A 156 -17.29 -10.35 -10.49
N LEU A 157 -16.67 -9.97 -9.37
CA LEU A 157 -15.20 -10.00 -9.21
C LEU A 157 -14.63 -11.43 -9.23
N VAL A 158 -15.34 -12.38 -8.63
CA VAL A 158 -14.94 -13.79 -8.66
C VAL A 158 -15.06 -14.33 -10.08
N ASP A 159 -16.19 -14.09 -10.75
CA ASP A 159 -16.42 -14.51 -12.13
C ASP A 159 -15.40 -13.91 -13.10
N ASP A 160 -15.10 -12.61 -12.95
CA ASP A 160 -14.08 -11.89 -13.72
C ASP A 160 -12.68 -12.49 -13.51
N TRP A 161 -12.31 -12.78 -12.26
CA TRP A 161 -11.04 -13.45 -11.95
C TRP A 161 -10.97 -14.84 -12.59
N GLU A 162 -12.03 -15.65 -12.51
CA GLU A 162 -12.07 -16.98 -13.11
C GLU A 162 -12.01 -16.91 -14.65
N ALA A 163 -12.75 -15.99 -15.27
CA ALA A 163 -12.76 -15.79 -16.71
C ALA A 163 -11.36 -15.47 -17.24
N VAL A 164 -10.66 -14.52 -16.61
CA VAL A 164 -9.34 -14.08 -17.09
C VAL A 164 -8.23 -15.07 -16.73
N THR A 165 -8.23 -15.60 -15.50
CA THR A 165 -7.09 -16.39 -15.01
C THR A 165 -7.20 -17.89 -15.29
N LYS A 166 -8.41 -18.46 -15.23
CA LYS A 166 -8.63 -19.89 -15.48
C LYS A 166 -9.08 -20.16 -16.92
N ASN A 167 -10.07 -19.39 -17.40
CA ASN A 167 -10.69 -19.64 -18.70
C ASN A 167 -9.95 -18.97 -19.87
N GLN A 168 -8.91 -18.17 -19.59
CA GLN A 168 -8.10 -17.46 -20.60
C GLN A 168 -8.95 -16.58 -21.52
N GLN A 169 -9.94 -15.93 -20.93
CA GLN A 169 -10.83 -15.00 -21.61
C GLN A 169 -10.40 -13.56 -21.35
N LEU A 170 -10.79 -12.66 -22.25
CA LEU A 170 -10.47 -11.25 -22.20
C LEU A 170 -11.76 -10.43 -22.32
N VAL A 171 -11.76 -9.30 -21.63
CA VAL A 171 -12.76 -8.25 -21.84
C VAL A 171 -12.55 -7.67 -23.24
N THR A 172 -13.65 -7.44 -23.97
CA THR A 172 -13.58 -6.87 -25.32
C THR A 172 -13.24 -5.39 -25.24
N LEU A 173 -12.18 -4.96 -25.91
CA LEU A 173 -11.78 -3.55 -25.97
C LEU A 173 -11.93 -3.05 -27.41
N PRO A 174 -12.41 -1.81 -27.63
CA PRO A 174 -12.89 -0.84 -26.63
C PRO A 174 -14.22 -1.24 -25.99
N ARG A 175 -14.45 -0.88 -24.71
CA ARG A 175 -15.70 -1.16 -24.00
C ARG A 175 -16.74 -0.07 -24.18
N GLU A 176 -17.98 -0.49 -24.42
CA GLU A 176 -19.17 0.37 -24.33
C GLU A 176 -20.15 -0.22 -23.28
N PRO A 177 -20.54 0.53 -22.24
CA PRO A 177 -20.01 1.85 -21.83
C PRO A 177 -18.57 1.75 -21.26
N HIS A 178 -17.75 2.78 -21.49
CA HIS A 178 -16.41 2.88 -20.91
C HIS A 178 -16.44 3.53 -19.51
N VAL A 179 -15.33 3.47 -18.77
CA VAL A 179 -15.23 3.99 -17.39
C VAL A 179 -15.71 5.44 -17.28
N ARG A 180 -15.31 6.32 -18.21
CA ARG A 180 -15.76 7.72 -18.19
C ARG A 180 -17.28 7.87 -18.32
N ASP A 181 -17.96 7.05 -19.11
CA ASP A 181 -19.42 7.09 -19.23
C ASP A 181 -20.10 6.58 -17.95
N VAL A 182 -19.53 5.55 -17.33
CA VAL A 182 -20.01 5.03 -16.05
C VAL A 182 -19.90 6.09 -14.95
N LEU A 183 -18.75 6.76 -14.87
CA LEU A 183 -18.51 7.83 -13.89
C LEU A 183 -19.37 9.08 -14.17
N SER A 184 -19.56 9.43 -15.45
CA SER A 184 -20.46 10.53 -15.83
C SER A 184 -21.92 10.22 -15.47
N GLY A 185 -22.38 9.00 -15.75
CA GLY A 185 -23.71 8.53 -15.34
C GLY A 185 -23.89 8.53 -13.83
N PHE A 186 -22.85 8.16 -13.07
CA PHE A 186 -22.85 8.27 -11.61
C PHE A 186 -22.95 9.72 -11.14
N ALA A 187 -22.21 10.65 -11.76
CA ALA A 187 -22.28 12.07 -11.41
C ALA A 187 -23.71 12.61 -11.58
N GLU A 188 -24.36 12.25 -12.68
CA GLU A 188 -25.74 12.66 -12.97
C GLU A 188 -26.73 12.02 -11.98
N TYR A 189 -26.56 10.73 -11.66
CA TYR A 189 -27.36 10.04 -10.64
C TYR A 189 -27.27 10.72 -9.27
N VAL A 190 -26.07 11.12 -8.84
CA VAL A 190 -25.87 11.80 -7.55
C VAL A 190 -26.48 13.20 -7.55
N ARG A 191 -26.37 13.95 -8.67
CA ARG A 191 -26.96 15.29 -8.79
C ARG A 191 -28.48 15.27 -8.77
N THR A 192 -29.09 14.24 -9.37
CA THR A 192 -30.55 14.09 -9.46
C THR A 192 -31.14 13.52 -8.18
N THR A 193 -30.57 12.43 -7.67
CA THR A 193 -31.09 11.70 -6.50
C THR A 193 -30.77 12.41 -5.18
N LYS A 194 -29.66 13.16 -5.12
CA LYS A 194 -29.13 13.85 -3.93
C LYS A 194 -29.19 12.98 -2.65
N PRO A 195 -28.39 11.90 -2.58
CA PRO A 195 -28.41 11.01 -1.42
C PRO A 195 -28.07 11.78 -0.13
N ALA A 196 -28.94 11.69 0.87
CA ALA A 196 -28.84 12.48 2.10
C ALA A 196 -27.59 12.19 2.96
N HIS A 197 -26.92 11.06 2.72
CA HIS A 197 -25.71 10.65 3.45
C HIS A 197 -24.42 11.23 2.85
N LEU A 198 -24.47 11.81 1.64
CA LEU A 198 -23.30 12.40 0.97
C LEU A 198 -23.16 13.88 1.34
N LYS A 199 -21.94 14.28 1.72
CA LYS A 199 -21.61 15.70 1.98
C LYS A 199 -21.49 16.45 0.66
N GLU A 200 -22.24 17.55 0.55
CA GLU A 200 -22.23 18.50 -0.58
C GLU A 200 -22.23 17.85 -1.99
N PRO A 201 -23.25 17.03 -2.33
CA PRO A 201 -23.29 16.25 -3.57
C PRO A 201 -23.09 17.07 -4.85
N SER A 202 -23.54 18.32 -4.88
CA SER A 202 -23.47 19.16 -6.07
C SER A 202 -22.09 19.76 -6.32
N LEU A 203 -21.29 19.99 -5.27
CA LEU A 203 -19.97 20.63 -5.37
C LEU A 203 -18.87 19.58 -5.50
N VAL A 204 -18.96 18.51 -4.72
CA VAL A 204 -17.87 17.53 -4.53
C VAL A 204 -17.86 16.45 -5.62
N ILE A 205 -19.02 16.10 -6.18
CA ILE A 205 -19.15 14.95 -7.09
C ILE A 205 -18.22 15.03 -8.30
N GLN A 206 -18.06 16.21 -8.91
CA GLN A 206 -17.23 16.36 -10.11
C GLN A 206 -15.76 16.13 -9.76
N THR A 207 -15.29 16.74 -8.67
CA THR A 207 -13.93 16.55 -8.16
C THR A 207 -13.64 15.08 -7.83
N VAL A 208 -14.60 14.38 -7.23
CA VAL A 208 -14.44 12.95 -6.92
C VAL A 208 -14.38 12.11 -8.19
N VAL A 209 -15.27 12.36 -9.15
CA VAL A 209 -15.30 11.66 -10.44
C VAL A 209 -14.01 11.88 -11.23
N ASP A 210 -13.55 13.13 -11.33
CA ASP A 210 -12.31 13.48 -12.02
C ASP A 210 -11.11 12.82 -11.32
N GLY A 211 -11.09 12.82 -9.98
CA GLY A 211 -10.07 12.15 -9.19
C GLY A 211 -10.04 10.63 -9.41
N LEU A 212 -11.20 9.98 -9.45
CA LEU A 212 -11.31 8.55 -9.73
C LEU A 212 -10.86 8.22 -11.17
N GLN A 213 -11.18 9.06 -12.15
CA GLN A 213 -10.75 8.89 -13.54
C GLN A 213 -9.23 8.99 -13.67
N VAL A 214 -8.64 10.07 -13.17
CA VAL A 214 -7.17 10.27 -13.18
C VAL A 214 -6.47 9.13 -12.46
N TYR A 215 -7.04 8.67 -11.35
CA TYR A 215 -6.50 7.56 -10.60
C TYR A 215 -6.57 6.24 -11.39
N PHE A 216 -7.70 5.96 -12.03
CA PHE A 216 -7.88 4.80 -12.90
C PHE A 216 -6.84 4.77 -14.02
N ASP A 217 -6.68 5.89 -14.73
CA ASP A 217 -5.75 6.01 -15.84
C ASP A 217 -4.30 5.73 -15.41
N ARG A 218 -3.92 6.15 -14.19
CA ARG A 218 -2.58 5.91 -13.64
C ARG A 218 -2.40 4.51 -13.04
N ALA A 219 -3.46 3.93 -12.46
CA ALA A 219 -3.40 2.65 -11.76
C ALA A 219 -3.58 1.45 -12.69
N LEU A 220 -4.24 1.61 -13.84
CA LEU A 220 -4.57 0.52 -14.74
C LEU A 220 -3.34 -0.32 -15.11
N GLY A 221 -2.33 0.35 -15.66
CA GLY A 221 -1.12 -0.31 -16.17
C GLY A 221 -0.24 -0.93 -15.08
N SER A 222 -0.38 -0.56 -13.81
CA SER A 222 0.45 -1.07 -12.72
C SER A 222 -0.27 -2.15 -11.92
N ASN A 223 -1.52 -1.89 -11.52
CA ASN A 223 -2.17 -2.61 -10.43
C ASN A 223 -3.46 -3.36 -10.84
N LEU A 224 -4.13 -2.99 -11.93
CA LEU A 224 -5.50 -3.48 -12.21
C LEU A 224 -5.57 -4.66 -13.19
N LEU A 225 -4.50 -4.89 -13.95
CA LEU A 225 -4.45 -5.90 -15.00
C LEU A 225 -3.82 -7.21 -14.49
N TYR A 226 -4.52 -8.32 -14.72
CA TYR A 226 -3.96 -9.64 -14.51
C TYR A 226 -2.82 -9.91 -15.50
N ARG A 227 -1.96 -10.89 -15.17
CA ARG A 227 -0.83 -11.27 -16.01
C ARG A 227 -1.27 -11.58 -17.45
N PHE A 228 -2.43 -12.22 -17.61
CA PHE A 228 -2.97 -12.60 -18.91
C PHE A 228 -3.39 -11.40 -19.76
N GLU A 229 -3.87 -10.30 -19.18
CA GLU A 229 -4.31 -9.08 -19.90
C GLU A 229 -3.15 -8.17 -20.32
N ARG A 230 -1.93 -8.43 -19.83
CA ARG A 230 -0.76 -7.56 -20.09
C ARG A 230 -0.41 -7.47 -21.57
N VAL A 231 -0.64 -8.53 -22.34
CA VAL A 231 -0.39 -8.54 -23.78
C VAL A 231 -1.41 -7.67 -24.52
N GLN A 232 -2.69 -7.74 -24.14
CA GLN A 232 -3.75 -6.88 -24.67
C GLN A 232 -3.44 -5.41 -24.37
N TYR A 233 -3.06 -5.10 -23.12
CA TYR A 233 -2.65 -3.75 -22.73
C TYR A 233 -1.43 -3.23 -23.51
N ALA A 234 -0.43 -4.08 -23.76
CA ALA A 234 0.71 -3.71 -24.60
C ALA A 234 0.29 -3.41 -26.04
N GLY A 235 -0.70 -4.15 -26.57
CA GLY A 235 -1.34 -3.87 -27.86
C GLY A 235 -2.02 -2.50 -27.89
N VAL A 236 -2.90 -2.24 -26.92
CA VAL A 236 -3.62 -0.97 -26.77
C VAL A 236 -2.66 0.22 -26.64
N ARG A 237 -1.60 0.08 -25.82
CA ARG A 237 -0.57 1.12 -25.70
C ARG A 237 0.18 1.36 -27.01
N ARG A 238 0.47 0.31 -27.78
CA ARG A 238 1.10 0.46 -29.08
C ARG A 238 0.17 1.19 -30.05
N GLU A 239 -1.13 0.94 -30.00
CA GLU A 239 -2.08 1.59 -30.91
C GLU A 239 -2.31 3.07 -30.58
N HIS A 240 -2.39 3.43 -29.30
CA HIS A 240 -2.83 4.77 -28.89
C HIS A 240 -1.75 5.65 -28.24
N TRP A 241 -0.58 5.10 -27.89
CA TRP A 241 0.47 5.85 -27.18
C TRP A 241 1.85 5.75 -27.84
N THR A 242 2.34 4.53 -28.11
CA THR A 242 3.75 4.30 -28.49
C THR A 242 3.93 3.80 -29.93
N GLY A 243 2.88 3.81 -30.76
CA GLY A 243 2.92 3.25 -32.11
C GLY A 243 3.36 4.21 -33.20
N PRO A 244 3.73 3.68 -34.37
CA PRO A 244 4.11 4.48 -35.54
C PRO A 244 2.97 5.34 -36.12
N HIS A 245 1.71 5.07 -35.73
CA HIS A 245 0.53 5.81 -36.18
C HIS A 245 -0.04 6.77 -35.13
N VAL A 246 0.63 6.95 -33.99
CA VAL A 246 0.15 7.83 -32.92
C VAL A 246 0.52 9.28 -33.23
N ILE A 247 -0.49 10.15 -33.27
CA ILE A 247 -0.29 11.60 -33.34
C ILE A 247 -0.08 12.11 -31.91
N VAL A 248 1.12 12.65 -31.66
CA VAL A 248 1.50 13.24 -30.37
C VAL A 248 0.46 14.29 -29.97
N GLY A 249 -0.18 14.10 -28.81
CA GLY A 249 -1.25 14.97 -28.30
C GLY A 249 -2.68 14.44 -28.46
N THR A 250 -2.88 13.28 -29.10
CA THR A 250 -4.19 12.58 -29.21
C THR A 250 -4.22 11.25 -28.47
N GLU A 251 -3.38 11.13 -27.43
CA GLU A 251 -3.33 9.94 -26.60
C GLU A 251 -4.69 9.73 -25.93
N LYS A 252 -5.35 8.60 -26.23
CA LYS A 252 -6.60 8.26 -25.58
C LYS A 252 -6.34 7.87 -24.14
N GLU A 253 -7.12 8.46 -23.24
CA GLU A 253 -7.18 8.06 -21.83
C GLU A 253 -7.65 6.60 -21.73
N MET A 254 -7.10 5.86 -20.77
CA MET A 254 -7.44 4.45 -20.60
C MET A 254 -8.89 4.28 -20.13
N SER A 255 -9.41 5.29 -19.42
CA SER A 255 -10.80 5.42 -18.99
C SER A 255 -11.81 5.52 -20.15
N LEU A 256 -11.36 5.79 -21.38
CA LEU A 256 -12.19 5.75 -22.60
C LEU A 256 -12.17 4.38 -23.31
N ILE A 257 -11.24 3.49 -22.94
CA ILE A 257 -11.03 2.20 -23.61
C ILE A 257 -11.55 1.06 -22.76
N TYR A 258 -11.31 1.12 -21.46
CA TYR A 258 -11.65 0.08 -20.50
C TYR A 258 -13.05 0.30 -19.91
N GLY A 259 -13.63 -0.78 -19.36
CA GLY A 259 -15.01 -0.83 -18.88
C GLY A 259 -15.14 -0.87 -17.35
N ALA A 260 -16.36 -1.16 -16.90
CA ALA A 260 -16.73 -1.22 -15.48
C ALA A 260 -16.01 -2.34 -14.71
N GLU A 261 -15.56 -3.39 -15.40
CA GLU A 261 -14.85 -4.54 -14.83
C GLU A 261 -13.55 -4.09 -14.16
N HIS A 262 -12.71 -3.36 -14.91
CA HIS A 262 -11.45 -2.83 -14.40
C HIS A 262 -11.66 -1.71 -13.38
N LEU A 263 -12.71 -0.90 -13.56
CA LEU A 263 -13.09 0.10 -12.55
C LEU A 263 -13.41 -0.55 -11.22
N LEU A 264 -14.17 -1.65 -11.22
CA LEU A 264 -14.52 -2.37 -10.00
C LEU A 264 -13.27 -2.91 -9.28
N ARG A 265 -12.30 -3.46 -10.03
CA ARG A 265 -11.00 -3.87 -9.46
C ARG A 265 -10.26 -2.71 -8.79
N MET A 266 -10.30 -1.52 -9.40
CA MET A 266 -9.71 -0.31 -8.83
C MET A 266 -10.37 0.06 -7.52
N LEU A 267 -11.71 0.07 -7.46
CA LEU A 267 -12.45 0.45 -6.26
C LEU A 267 -12.12 -0.48 -5.08
N VAL A 268 -11.98 -1.79 -5.31
CA VAL A 268 -11.58 -2.74 -4.26
C VAL A 268 -10.13 -2.56 -3.81
N THR A 269 -9.24 -2.12 -4.70
CA THR A 269 -7.82 -1.87 -4.38
C THR A 269 -7.59 -0.49 -3.74
N LEU A 270 -8.54 0.44 -3.89
CA LEU A 270 -8.44 1.82 -3.45
C LEU A 270 -8.08 1.99 -1.95
N PRO A 271 -8.63 1.22 -0.99
CA PRO A 271 -8.27 1.36 0.43
C PRO A 271 -6.79 1.10 0.71
N GLN A 272 -6.20 0.09 0.05
CA GLN A 272 -4.78 -0.25 0.23
C GLN A 272 -3.87 0.87 -0.29
N MET A 273 -4.32 1.55 -1.34
CA MET A 273 -3.59 2.63 -1.97
C MET A 273 -3.71 3.95 -1.20
N ILE A 274 -4.91 4.26 -0.68
CA ILE A 274 -5.11 5.42 0.19
C ILE A 274 -4.32 5.26 1.50
N ALA A 275 -4.21 4.04 2.02
CA ALA A 275 -3.39 3.76 3.21
C ALA A 275 -1.89 4.07 3.03
N ALA A 276 -1.40 4.15 1.78
CA ALA A 276 -0.03 4.53 1.46
C ALA A 276 0.16 6.04 1.23
N THR A 277 -0.93 6.82 1.20
CA THR A 277 -0.91 8.27 0.95
C THR A 277 -1.22 9.08 2.20
N THR A 278 -0.66 10.29 2.29
CA THR A 278 -0.97 11.24 3.36
C THR A 278 -2.19 12.09 2.97
N ILE A 279 -3.39 11.52 3.08
CA ILE A 279 -4.66 12.24 2.89
C ILE A 279 -5.23 12.60 4.26
N ASP A 280 -5.88 13.75 4.35
CA ASP A 280 -6.52 14.17 5.59
C ASP A 280 -7.70 13.25 5.97
N PRO A 281 -7.96 13.07 7.28
CA PRO A 281 -9.03 12.22 7.78
C PRO A 281 -10.41 12.43 7.18
N ASP A 282 -10.80 13.68 7.01
CA ASP A 282 -12.15 14.04 6.58
C ASP A 282 -12.34 13.76 5.09
N SER A 283 -11.31 14.00 4.27
CA SER A 283 -11.29 13.61 2.86
C SER A 283 -11.33 12.10 2.67
N VAL A 284 -10.66 11.31 3.51
CA VAL A 284 -10.76 9.84 3.42
C VAL A 284 -12.19 9.37 3.67
N VAL A 285 -12.86 9.94 4.68
CA VAL A 285 -14.27 9.65 4.97
C VAL A 285 -15.17 10.07 3.81
N LEU A 286 -14.93 11.26 3.24
CA LEU A 286 -15.66 11.76 2.07
C LEU A 286 -15.53 10.79 0.89
N ILE A 287 -14.30 10.47 0.48
CA ILE A 287 -14.02 9.55 -0.64
C ILE A 287 -14.63 8.17 -0.39
N ARG A 288 -14.58 7.68 0.85
CA ARG A 288 -15.23 6.42 1.25
C ARG A 288 -16.73 6.43 0.99
N ASP A 289 -17.43 7.49 1.41
CA ASP A 289 -18.88 7.56 1.29
C ASP A 289 -19.31 7.65 -0.19
N TYR A 290 -18.62 8.46 -0.99
CA TYR A 290 -18.86 8.51 -2.44
C TYR A 290 -18.52 7.18 -3.14
N THR A 291 -17.44 6.51 -2.73
CA THR A 291 -17.06 5.21 -3.30
C THR A 291 -18.09 4.13 -2.96
N ASN A 292 -18.62 4.11 -1.74
CA ASN A 292 -19.69 3.20 -1.35
C ASN A 292 -20.98 3.46 -2.15
N GLU A 293 -21.34 4.73 -2.38
CA GLU A 293 -22.50 5.04 -3.22
C GLU A 293 -22.26 4.69 -4.69
N LEU A 294 -21.03 4.84 -5.21
CA LEU A 294 -20.66 4.36 -6.54
C LEU A 294 -20.80 2.83 -6.64
N LEU A 295 -20.36 2.07 -5.64
CA LEU A 295 -20.55 0.61 -5.60
C LEU A 295 -22.04 0.25 -5.59
N ASN A 296 -22.88 0.98 -4.86
CA ASN A 296 -24.33 0.77 -4.87
C ASN A 296 -24.94 1.09 -6.24
N TYR A 297 -24.52 2.18 -6.88
CA TYR A 297 -24.95 2.53 -8.23
C TYR A 297 -24.54 1.47 -9.25
N MET A 298 -23.29 0.99 -9.20
CA MET A 298 -22.80 -0.07 -10.07
C MET A 298 -23.57 -1.39 -9.87
N ALA A 299 -23.98 -1.69 -8.64
CA ALA A 299 -24.79 -2.87 -8.34
C ALA A 299 -26.21 -2.76 -8.94
N LYS A 300 -26.81 -1.57 -8.93
CA LYS A 300 -28.12 -1.30 -9.55
C LYS A 300 -28.06 -1.40 -11.08
N GLU A 301 -27.01 -0.85 -11.68
CA GLU A 301 -26.82 -0.79 -13.14
C GLU A 301 -26.01 -1.97 -13.69
N LYS A 302 -25.84 -3.05 -12.92
CA LYS A 302 -24.91 -4.14 -13.24
C LYS A 302 -25.13 -4.73 -14.63
N ASP A 303 -26.39 -4.86 -15.04
CA ASP A 303 -26.77 -5.51 -16.28
C ASP A 303 -26.48 -4.64 -17.52
N ARG A 304 -26.31 -3.34 -17.31
CA ARG A 304 -25.97 -2.34 -18.33
C ARG A 304 -24.46 -2.14 -18.44
N ILE A 305 -23.75 -2.11 -17.31
CA ILE A 305 -22.34 -1.69 -17.27
C ILE A 305 -21.36 -2.85 -17.42
N PHE A 306 -21.69 -4.06 -16.95
CA PHE A 306 -20.79 -5.22 -17.02
C PHE A 306 -21.06 -6.06 -18.27
N GLN A 307 -19.99 -6.55 -18.86
CA GLN A 307 -20.02 -7.46 -19.99
C GLN A 307 -20.40 -8.86 -19.52
N ARG A 308 -21.41 -9.45 -20.19
CA ARG A 308 -21.93 -10.78 -19.83
C ARG A 308 -21.03 -11.93 -20.29
N GLN A 309 -20.32 -11.76 -21.39
CA GLN A 309 -19.54 -12.82 -22.03
C GLN A 309 -18.20 -12.26 -22.49
N TYR A 310 -17.11 -12.86 -21.99
CA TYR A 310 -15.75 -12.48 -22.35
C TYR A 310 -15.32 -13.25 -23.59
N GLU A 311 -14.43 -12.68 -24.39
CA GLU A 311 -13.92 -13.34 -25.59
C GLU A 311 -12.77 -14.28 -25.26
N ASN A 312 -12.75 -15.45 -25.90
CA ASN A 312 -11.62 -16.35 -25.79
C ASN A 312 -10.41 -15.73 -26.50
N ALA A 313 -9.27 -15.69 -25.82
CA ALA A 313 -8.06 -15.16 -26.44
C ALA A 313 -7.61 -16.03 -27.62
N PRO A 314 -7.24 -15.43 -28.76
CA PRO A 314 -6.82 -16.17 -29.94
C PRO A 314 -5.53 -16.97 -29.66
N PRO A 315 -5.25 -18.05 -30.41
CA PRO A 315 -4.07 -18.89 -30.18
C PRO A 315 -2.75 -18.11 -30.23
N GLU A 316 -2.66 -17.11 -31.10
CA GLU A 316 -1.51 -16.20 -31.22
C GLU A 316 -1.23 -15.45 -29.91
N TYR A 317 -2.29 -14.98 -29.25
CA TYR A 317 -2.21 -14.29 -27.97
C TYR A 317 -1.69 -15.21 -26.87
N GLN A 318 -2.16 -16.45 -26.84
CA GLN A 318 -1.72 -17.45 -25.86
C GLN A 318 -0.24 -17.82 -26.04
N ASN A 319 0.24 -17.87 -27.29
CA ASN A 319 1.64 -18.18 -27.59
C ASN A 319 2.58 -17.09 -27.06
N VAL A 320 2.21 -15.81 -27.19
CA VAL A 320 3.00 -14.67 -26.68
C VAL A 320 3.10 -14.68 -25.14
N ILE A 321 2.13 -15.26 -24.44
CA ILE A 321 2.16 -15.34 -22.97
C ILE A 321 3.01 -16.51 -22.48
N ARG A 322 3.12 -17.57 -23.29
CA ARG A 322 3.91 -18.77 -22.97
C ARG A 322 5.40 -18.61 -23.30
N SER A 323 5.73 -17.75 -24.27
CA SER A 323 7.11 -17.35 -24.62
C SER A 323 7.71 -16.43 -23.57
#